data_AF-A0A0H5PAM8-F1
#
_entry.id   AF-A0A0H5PAM8-F1
#
_cell.length_a   1.000
_cell.length_b   1.000
_cell.length_c   1.000
_cell.angle_alpha   90.00
_cell.angle_beta   90.00
_cell.angle_gamma   90.00
#
_symmetry.space_group_name_H-M   'P 1'
#
loop_
_entity.id
_entity.type
_entity.pdbx_description
1 polymer ?
#
loop_
_entity_poly.entity_id
_entity_poly.type
_entity_poly.pdbx_seq_one_letter_code
_entity_poly.pdbx_strand_id
1 'polypeptide(L)' 'MADPDGKTGASRELNEYWTTGEGKAKWATSEHPFITLQTLLLQHMSLREASGLAARYYRIVFGRWPGGGKRRS' A
#
# COMPACT_ATOMS: atom_id res chain seq x y z
N MET A 1 25.97 0.19 -2.56
CA MET A 1 25.62 -1.25 -2.59
C MET A 1 24.24 -1.31 -3.24
N ALA A 2 24.13 -1.95 -4.39
CA ALA A 2 22.93 -1.97 -5.23
C ALA A 2 22.47 -3.43 -5.37
N ASP A 3 21.27 -3.71 -4.89
CA ASP A 3 20.63 -5.02 -4.92
C ASP A 3 19.89 -5.21 -6.26
N PRO A 4 20.18 -6.28 -7.04
CA PRO A 4 19.64 -6.49 -8.38
C PRO A 4 18.47 -7.52 -8.43
N ASP A 5 17.44 -7.37 -7.60
CA ASP A 5 16.18 -8.14 -7.76
C ASP A 5 14.98 -7.21 -7.88
N GLY A 6 14.76 -6.72 -9.11
CA GLY A 6 13.61 -5.93 -9.52
C GLY A 6 12.34 -6.78 -9.68
N LYS A 7 11.92 -7.50 -8.64
CA LYS A 7 10.70 -8.32 -8.66
C LYS A 7 9.66 -7.77 -7.70
N THR A 8 8.94 -6.77 -8.20
CA THR A 8 7.58 -6.36 -7.78
C THR A 8 7.32 -6.27 -6.27
N GLY A 9 7.43 -5.04 -5.74
CA GLY A 9 6.56 -4.60 -4.66
C GLY A 9 7.26 -3.83 -3.55
N ALA A 10 7.78 -2.64 -3.88
CA ALA A 10 8.41 -1.70 -2.95
C ALA A 10 9.65 -2.24 -2.21
N SER A 11 10.74 -1.49 -2.22
CA SER A 11 11.90 -1.77 -1.36
C SER A 11 11.42 -1.97 0.08
N ARG A 12 12.08 -2.83 0.86
CA ARG A 12 11.75 -3.03 2.28
C ARG A 12 11.58 -1.69 3.03
N GLU A 13 12.43 -0.72 2.71
CA GLU A 13 12.36 0.66 3.19
C GLU A 13 11.05 1.38 2.84
N LEU A 14 10.53 1.20 1.63
CA LEU A 14 9.23 1.74 1.21
C LEU A 14 8.09 1.04 1.96
N ASN A 15 8.16 -0.28 2.14
CA ASN A 15 7.16 -0.99 2.94
C ASN A 15 7.13 -0.43 4.36
N GLU A 16 8.29 -0.32 5.02
CA GLU A 16 8.43 0.24 6.36
C GLU A 16 7.96 1.71 6.41
N TYR A 17 8.27 2.52 5.40
CA TYR A 17 7.81 3.91 5.29
C TYR A 17 6.27 4.01 5.26
N TRP A 18 5.60 3.17 4.48
CA TRP A 18 4.14 3.20 4.33
C TRP A 18 3.38 2.50 5.47
N THR A 19 3.98 1.54 6.17
CA THR A 19 3.30 0.77 7.25
C THR A 19 3.60 1.26 8.66
N THR A 20 4.81 1.77 8.89
CA THR A 20 5.33 2.09 10.24
C THR A 20 6.00 3.46 10.32
N GLY A 21 6.48 4.00 9.19
CA GLY A 21 7.14 5.31 9.11
C GLY A 21 6.18 6.47 8.84
N GLU A 22 6.75 7.62 8.48
CA GLU A 22 6.01 8.86 8.23
C GLU A 22 5.00 8.74 7.08
N GLY A 23 5.28 7.87 6.11
CA GLY A 23 4.37 7.56 5.01
C GLY A 23 3.02 7.06 5.51
N LYS A 24 3.00 6.28 6.59
CA LYS A 24 1.76 5.82 7.25
C LYS A 24 0.84 6.99 7.61
N ALA A 25 1.37 8.04 8.24
CA ALA A 25 0.58 9.17 8.69
C ALA A 25 -0.05 9.96 7.53
N LYS A 26 0.52 9.90 6.31
CA LYS A 26 -0.01 10.61 5.14
C LYS A 26 -1.34 10.04 4.61
N TRP A 27 -1.62 8.78 4.88
CA TRP A 27 -2.85 8.12 4.40
C TRP A 27 -3.66 7.50 5.53
N ALA A 28 -3.04 6.95 6.57
CA ALA A 28 -3.74 6.25 7.65
C ALA A 28 -4.63 7.17 8.50
N THR A 29 -4.33 8.48 8.57
CA THR A 29 -5.16 9.47 9.28
C THR A 29 -6.19 10.16 8.39
N SER A 30 -6.16 9.91 7.08
CA SER A 30 -7.12 10.51 6.14
C SER A 30 -8.50 9.87 6.28
N GLU A 31 -9.54 10.62 5.91
CA GLU A 31 -10.94 10.15 5.92
C GLU A 31 -11.14 8.89 5.08
N HIS A 32 -10.36 8.73 4.00
CA HIS A 32 -10.36 7.55 3.14
C HIS A 32 -8.94 6.97 2.95
N PRO A 33 -8.43 6.18 3.92
CA PRO A 33 -7.02 5.78 3.93
C PRO A 33 -6.60 4.99 2.70
N PHE A 34 -7.45 4.04 2.28
CA PHE A 34 -7.17 3.20 1.12
C PHE A 34 -7.10 4.01 -0.18
N ILE A 35 -8.04 4.94 -0.38
CA ILE A 35 -8.10 5.78 -1.58
C ILE A 35 -6.90 6.72 -1.61
N THR A 36 -6.57 7.37 -0.48
CA THR A 36 -5.39 8.22 -0.37
C THR A 36 -4.11 7.46 -0.70
N LEU A 37 -3.93 6.26 -0.14
CA LEU A 37 -2.76 5.44 -0.41
C LEU A 37 -2.70 5.00 -1.88
N GLN A 38 -3.84 4.58 -2.45
CA GLN A 38 -3.91 4.21 -3.85
C GLN A 38 -3.54 5.38 -4.77
N THR A 39 -4.04 6.59 -4.52
CA THR A 39 -3.69 7.81 -5.28
C THR A 39 -2.21 8.15 -5.18
N LEU A 40 -1.62 8.00 -3.99
CA LEU A 40 -0.18 8.23 -3.80
C LEU A 40 0.64 7.22 -4.60
N LEU A 41 0.27 5.94 -4.57
CA LEU A 41 0.94 4.88 -5.33
C LEU A 41 0.74 5.04 -6.84
N LEU A 42 -0.44 5.50 -7.28
CA LEU A 42 -0.79 5.76 -8.68
C LEU A 42 0.15 6.74 -9.38
N GLN A 43 0.80 7.64 -8.63
CA GLN A 43 1.80 8.57 -9.20
C GLN A 43 3.10 7.86 -9.61
N HIS A 44 3.35 6.66 -9.08
CA HIS A 44 4.59 5.92 -9.31
C HIS A 44 4.38 4.62 -10.09
N MET A 45 3.16 4.08 -10.12
CA MET A 45 2.86 2.80 -10.76
C MET A 45 1.42 2.76 -11.31
N SER A 46 1.12 1.76 -12.14
CA SER A 46 -0.22 1.57 -12.69
C SER A 46 -1.25 1.22 -11.61
N LEU A 47 -2.52 1.58 -11.87
CA LEU A 47 -3.66 1.34 -10.97
C LEU A 47 -3.74 -0.09 -10.43
N ARG A 48 -3.45 -1.08 -11.26
CA ARG A 48 -3.49 -2.50 -10.88
C ARG A 48 -2.48 -2.82 -9.77
N GLU A 49 -1.25 -2.35 -9.92
CA GLU A 49 -0.17 -2.54 -8.94
C GLU A 49 -0.44 -1.70 -7.69
N ALA A 50 -0.86 -0.44 -7.86
CA ALA A 50 -1.19 0.46 -6.77
C ALA A 50 -2.32 -0.08 -5.89
N SER A 51 -3.38 -0.63 -6.49
CA SER A 51 -4.51 -1.20 -5.76
C SER A 51 -4.11 -2.45 -4.97
N GLY A 52 -3.29 -3.34 -5.56
CA GLY A 52 -2.77 -4.52 -4.87
C GLY A 52 -1.85 -4.18 -3.68
N LEU A 53 -0.93 -3.23 -3.87
CA LEU A 53 -0.03 -2.74 -2.81
C LEU A 53 -0.79 -1.98 -1.72
N ALA A 54 -1.69 -1.08 -2.10
CA ALA A 54 -2.52 -0.35 -1.15
C ALA A 54 -3.32 -1.30 -0.27
N ALA A 55 -3.87 -2.38 -0.83
CA ALA A 55 -4.64 -3.35 -0.08
C ALA A 55 -3.77 -4.14 0.92
N ARG A 56 -2.54 -4.51 0.52
CA ARG A 56 -1.55 -5.13 1.41
C ARG A 56 -1.17 -4.21 2.57
N TYR A 57 -0.81 -2.96 2.30
CA TYR A 57 -0.46 -1.98 3.33
C TYR A 57 -1.63 -1.67 4.26
N TYR A 58 -2.83 -1.49 3.70
CA TYR A 58 -4.05 -1.28 4.49
C TYR A 58 -4.30 -2.45 5.45
N ARG A 59 -4.12 -3.70 4.98
CA ARG A 59 -4.23 -4.88 5.85
C ARG A 59 -3.15 -4.92 6.93
N ILE A 60 -1.90 -4.55 6.62
CA ILE A 60 -0.81 -4.56 7.62
C ILE A 60 -1.09 -3.52 8.72
N VAL A 61 -1.55 -2.32 8.35
CA VAL A 61 -1.78 -1.22 9.29
C VAL A 61 -3.07 -1.38 10.09
N PHE A 62 -4.18 -1.76 9.44
CA PHE A 62 -5.51 -1.83 10.05
C PHE A 62 -5.96 -3.25 10.40
N GLY A 63 -5.21 -4.28 10.01
CA GLY A 63 -5.57 -5.69 10.23
C GLY A 63 -6.75 -6.20 9.39
N ARG A 64 -7.36 -5.37 8.54
CA ARG A 64 -8.56 -5.70 7.74
C ARG A 64 -8.35 -5.40 6.26
N TRP A 65 -9.08 -6.06 5.37
CA TRP A 65 -9.02 -5.75 3.94
C TRP A 65 -9.91 -4.53 3.60
N PRO A 66 -9.44 -3.61 2.74
CA PRO A 66 -10.27 -2.53 2.22
C PRO A 66 -11.33 -3.14 1.29
N GLY A 67 -12.61 -2.94 1.62
CA GLY A 67 -13.72 -3.43 0.78
C GLY A 67 -14.24 -4.82 1.12
N GLY A 68 -14.33 -5.18 2.42
CA GLY A 68 -15.24 -6.22 2.94
C GLY A 68 -15.31 -7.49 2.10
N GLY A 69 -14.43 -8.44 2.39
CA GLY A 69 -14.14 -9.65 1.60
C GLY A 69 -15.28 -10.18 0.73
N LYS A 70 -15.15 -10.03 -0.59
CA LYS A 70 -15.89 -10.88 -1.52
C LYS A 70 -15.04 -12.11 -1.86
N ARG A 71 -15.05 -13.09 -0.96
CA ARG A 71 -14.92 -14.50 -1.36
C ARG A 71 -16.31 -14.97 -1.79
N ARG A 72 -16.61 -14.91 -3.09
CA ARG A 72 -17.69 -15.65 -3.77
C ARG A 72 -17.26 -15.75 -5.24
N SER A 73 -17.18 -16.90 -5.89
CA SER A 73 -17.50 -18.30 -5.59
C SER A 73 -16.61 -19.15 -6.50
#